data_AF-A0A968UGF1-F1
#
_entry.id   AF-A0A968UGF1-F1
#
_cell.length_a   1.000
_cell.length_b   1.000
_cell.length_c   1.000
_cell.angle_alpha   90.00
_cell.angle_beta   90.00
_cell.angle_gamma   90.00
#
_symmetry.space_group_name_H-M   'P 1'
#
loop_
_entity.id
_entity.type
_entity.pdbx_description
1 polymer ?
#
loop_
_entity_poly.entity_id
_entity_poly.type
_entity_poly.pdbx_seq_one_letter_code
_entity_poly.pdbx_strand_id
1 'polypeptide(L)'
;MVPKSAINRTIKHIRASHPYETMAYDVYPLSASEEGVQGLGRIGRSESEMTLADLARHLKNKLNPRVIKMVGNPSMPVRKVALCSGSGSSLMKDFLASDAQVYVSGDLRYHDARDAQAKGKGLLDIGHFCSEHIVVNVLADKLRTVLTDIEIETCNLESDPFVAI
;
A
#
# COMPACT_ATOMS: atom_id res chain seq x y z
N MET A 1 -18.68 8.24 21.07
CA MET A 1 -17.90 8.60 19.87
C MET A 1 -18.34 7.69 18.73
N VAL A 2 -18.63 8.23 17.54
CA VAL A 2 -19.06 7.45 16.37
C VAL A 2 -18.33 7.93 15.11
N PRO A 3 -18.12 7.06 14.10
CA PRO A 3 -17.61 7.48 12.79
C PRO A 3 -18.54 8.51 12.15
N LYS A 4 -17.97 9.46 11.40
CA LYS A 4 -18.73 10.50 10.70
C LYS A 4 -19.86 9.94 9.82
N SER A 5 -19.60 8.81 9.16
CA SER A 5 -20.59 8.12 8.30
C SER A 5 -21.78 7.53 9.08
N ALA A 6 -21.62 7.27 10.37
CA ALA A 6 -22.65 6.64 11.19
C ALA A 6 -23.55 7.65 11.93
N ILE A 7 -23.20 8.95 11.95
CA ILE A 7 -23.87 10.00 12.74
C ILE A 7 -25.39 9.97 12.55
N ASN A 8 -25.88 10.03 11.29
CA ASN A 8 -27.32 10.06 11.01
C ASN A 8 -28.04 8.79 11.48
N ARG A 9 -27.42 7.62 11.30
CA ARG A 9 -27.98 6.34 11.76
C ARG A 9 -28.07 6.32 13.28
N THR A 10 -27.02 6.77 13.97
CA THR A 10 -26.98 6.83 15.43
C THR A 10 -28.02 7.79 15.98
N ILE A 11 -28.11 9.01 15.46
CA ILE A 11 -29.11 10.01 15.90
C ILE A 11 -30.53 9.46 15.72
N LYS A 12 -30.81 8.80 14.58
CA LYS A 12 -32.12 8.18 14.33
C LYS A 12 -32.46 7.13 15.39
N HIS A 13 -31.49 6.30 15.78
CA HIS A 13 -31.68 5.25 16.78
C HIS A 13 -31.90 5.83 18.18
N ILE A 14 -31.11 6.85 18.55
CA ILE A 14 -31.25 7.52 19.84
C ILE A 14 -32.62 8.19 19.90
N ARG A 15 -33.03 8.94 18.87
CA ARG A 15 -34.35 9.58 18.81
C ARG A 15 -35.50 8.59 18.99
N ALA A 16 -35.42 7.41 18.38
CA ALA A 16 -36.45 6.37 18.52
C ALA A 16 -36.51 5.76 19.92
N SER A 17 -35.41 5.79 20.68
CA SER A 17 -35.32 5.24 22.03
C SER A 17 -35.45 6.32 23.11
N HIS A 18 -35.49 7.59 22.72
CA HIS A 18 -35.50 8.71 23.63
C HIS A 18 -36.93 8.93 24.17
N PRO A 19 -37.11 9.09 25.49
CA PRO A 19 -38.44 9.15 26.11
C PRO A 19 -39.26 10.39 25.73
N TYR A 20 -38.61 11.43 25.19
CA TYR A 20 -39.25 12.68 24.80
C TYR A 20 -39.36 12.81 23.28
N GLU A 21 -40.46 13.42 22.83
CA GLU A 21 -40.75 13.70 21.42
C GLU A 21 -39.68 14.58 20.76
N THR A 22 -39.18 15.59 21.49
CA THR A 22 -38.07 16.43 21.04
C THR A 22 -36.82 16.12 21.86
N MET A 23 -35.77 15.65 21.17
CA MET A 23 -34.46 15.36 21.76
C MET A 23 -33.48 16.49 21.43
N ALA A 24 -32.91 17.13 22.46
CA ALA A 24 -31.78 18.04 22.31
C ALA A 24 -30.47 17.25 22.25
N TYR A 25 -29.60 17.57 21.30
CA TYR A 25 -28.29 16.93 21.15
C TYR A 25 -27.34 17.85 20.38
N ASP A 26 -26.05 17.72 20.67
CA ASP A 26 -24.97 18.40 19.97
C ASP A 26 -24.02 17.35 19.36
N VAL A 27 -23.45 17.68 18.20
CA VAL A 27 -22.44 16.84 17.55
C VAL A 27 -21.15 17.63 17.45
N TYR A 28 -20.17 17.25 18.25
CA TYR A 28 -18.85 17.88 18.25
C TYR A 28 -17.87 17.08 17.38
N PRO A 29 -17.17 17.71 16.43
CA PRO A 29 -16.11 17.06 15.69
C PRO A 29 -14.92 16.82 16.64
N LEU A 30 -14.43 15.60 16.67
CA LEU A 30 -13.16 15.27 17.32
C LEU A 30 -12.06 15.28 16.26
N SER A 31 -10.87 15.75 16.62
CA SER A 31 -9.68 15.53 15.80
C SER A 31 -9.51 14.02 15.60
N ALA A 32 -9.33 13.60 14.35
CA ALA A 32 -9.14 12.19 14.03
C ALA A 32 -7.97 11.64 14.86
N SER A 33 -8.19 10.53 15.55
CA SER A 33 -7.10 9.71 16.08
C SER A 33 -6.25 9.20 14.92
N GLU A 34 -4.93 9.06 15.11
CA GLU A 34 -4.06 8.39 14.13
C GLU A 34 -4.44 6.91 13.93
N GLU A 35 -5.27 6.35 14.82
CA GLU A 35 -5.86 5.02 14.68
C GLU A 35 -6.77 4.94 13.45
N GLY A 36 -6.37 4.09 12.50
CA GLY A 36 -7.17 3.78 11.31
C GLY A 36 -7.00 4.75 10.15
N VAL A 37 -5.95 5.59 10.13
CA VAL A 37 -5.62 6.42 8.96
C VAL A 37 -5.42 5.52 7.74
N GLN A 38 -6.25 5.74 6.72
CA GLN A 38 -6.16 5.04 5.44
C GLN A 38 -5.36 5.90 4.48
N GLY A 39 -4.48 5.25 3.72
CA GLY A 39 -3.63 5.91 2.74
C GLY A 39 -2.93 4.90 1.84
N LEU A 40 -2.35 5.42 0.78
CA LEU A 40 -1.51 4.66 -0.15
C LEU A 40 -0.16 4.36 0.50
N GLY A 41 0.42 3.22 0.11
CA GLY A 41 1.74 2.78 0.52
C GLY A 41 1.87 2.37 1.99
N ARG A 42 2.97 1.71 2.33
CA ARG A 42 3.30 1.24 3.69
C ARG A 42 4.80 1.41 3.93
N ILE A 43 5.18 1.68 5.18
CA ILE A 43 6.58 1.58 5.63
C ILE A 43 6.66 0.42 6.62
N GLY A 44 7.52 -0.54 6.32
CA GLY A 44 7.76 -1.71 7.15
C GLY A 44 9.21 -1.80 7.58
N ARG A 45 9.46 -2.57 8.64
CA ARG A 45 10.81 -2.91 9.11
C ARG A 45 11.05 -4.41 8.97
N SER A 46 12.15 -4.79 8.35
CA SER A 46 12.66 -6.17 8.37
C SER A 46 13.28 -6.50 9.73
N GLU A 47 13.07 -7.73 10.19
CA GLU A 47 13.66 -8.26 11.43
C GLU A 47 15.19 -8.32 11.32
N SER A 48 15.69 -8.87 10.20
CA SER A 48 17.10 -8.91 9.84
C SER A 48 17.47 -7.82 8.85
N GLU A 49 18.68 -7.28 8.99
CA GLU A 49 19.28 -6.40 8.00
C GLU A 49 19.70 -7.21 6.77
N MET A 50 19.45 -6.67 5.58
CA MET A 50 19.89 -7.25 4.31
C MET A 50 20.44 -6.15 3.40
N THR A 51 21.25 -6.51 2.40
CA THR A 51 21.69 -5.50 1.42
C THR A 51 20.57 -5.15 0.45
N LEU A 52 20.65 -3.99 -0.20
CA LEU A 52 19.71 -3.61 -1.26
C LEU A 52 19.66 -4.66 -2.39
N ALA A 53 20.81 -5.23 -2.75
CA ALA A 53 20.89 -6.31 -3.74
C ALA A 53 20.20 -7.59 -3.26
N ASP A 54 20.33 -7.95 -1.98
CA ASP A 54 19.63 -9.10 -1.40
C ASP A 54 18.12 -8.88 -1.40
N LEU A 55 17.66 -7.68 -1.04
CA LEU A 55 16.25 -7.33 -1.12
C LEU A 55 15.72 -7.43 -2.56
N ALA A 56 16.45 -6.90 -3.54
CA ALA A 56 16.07 -7.00 -4.94
C ALA A 56 15.98 -8.47 -5.39
N ARG A 57 16.94 -9.32 -5.00
CA ARG A 57 16.91 -10.77 -5.28
C ARG A 57 15.75 -11.46 -4.57
N HIS A 58 15.46 -11.08 -3.33
CA HIS A 58 14.32 -11.61 -2.59
C HIS A 58 12.99 -11.29 -3.30
N LEU A 59 12.80 -10.03 -3.70
CA LEU A 59 11.61 -9.60 -4.47
C LEU A 59 11.55 -10.29 -5.83
N LYS A 60 12.69 -10.46 -6.51
CA LYS A 60 12.74 -11.17 -7.78
C LYS A 60 12.25 -12.61 -7.64
N ASN A 61 12.69 -13.31 -6.60
CA ASN A 61 12.27 -14.70 -6.34
C ASN A 61 10.82 -14.81 -5.89
N LYS A 62 10.31 -13.84 -5.14
CA LYS A 62 8.94 -13.88 -4.58
C LYS A 62 7.87 -13.43 -5.57
N LEU A 63 8.15 -12.42 -6.37
CA LEU A 63 7.19 -11.80 -7.28
C LEU A 63 7.41 -12.20 -8.74
N ASN A 64 8.55 -12.83 -9.04
CA ASN A 64 8.95 -13.23 -10.39
C ASN A 64 8.79 -12.14 -11.48
N PRO A 65 9.17 -10.88 -11.23
CA PRO A 65 9.16 -9.85 -12.26
C PRO A 65 10.24 -10.15 -13.31
N ARG A 66 9.98 -9.75 -14.55
CA ARG A 66 10.93 -9.93 -15.66
C ARG A 66 12.25 -9.21 -15.36
N VAL A 67 12.17 -7.95 -14.93
CA VAL A 67 13.30 -7.08 -14.60
C VAL A 67 12.96 -6.27 -13.34
N ILE A 68 13.97 -6.02 -12.51
CA ILE A 68 13.90 -5.02 -11.44
C ILE A 68 14.93 -3.94 -11.77
N LYS A 69 14.49 -2.68 -11.87
CA LYS A 69 15.41 -1.54 -11.99
C LYS A 69 15.79 -1.07 -10.61
N MET A 70 17.09 -1.03 -10.32
CA MET A 70 17.61 -0.66 -9.01
C MET A 70 18.38 0.66 -9.08
N VAL A 71 18.15 1.52 -8.10
CA VAL A 71 18.88 2.77 -7.87
C VAL A 71 19.50 2.73 -6.49
N GLY A 72 20.73 3.21 -6.35
CA GLY A 72 21.46 3.24 -5.08
C GLY A 72 22.63 2.25 -5.04
N ASN A 73 23.32 2.20 -3.91
CA ASN A 73 24.45 1.29 -3.71
C ASN A 73 23.92 -0.14 -3.44
N PRO A 74 24.25 -1.15 -4.27
CA PRO A 74 23.80 -2.53 -4.08
C PRO A 74 24.12 -3.11 -2.69
N SER A 75 25.23 -2.67 -2.09
CA SER A 75 25.70 -3.13 -0.78
C SER A 75 25.15 -2.32 0.40
N MET A 76 24.29 -1.32 0.16
CA MET A 76 23.75 -0.53 1.28
C MET A 76 22.90 -1.40 2.21
N PRO A 77 23.01 -1.22 3.53
CA PRO A 77 22.17 -1.92 4.48
C PRO A 77 20.74 -1.40 4.41
N VAL A 78 19.78 -2.32 4.39
CA VAL A 78 18.35 -2.05 4.32
C VAL A 78 17.66 -2.75 5.48
N ARG A 79 16.87 -1.97 6.22
CA ARG A 79 16.02 -2.47 7.30
C ARG A 79 14.62 -1.89 7.28
N LYS A 80 14.44 -0.66 6.82
CA LYS A 80 13.16 0.02 6.64
C LYS A 80 12.87 0.21 5.15
N VAL A 81 11.74 -0.33 4.73
CA VAL A 81 11.30 -0.36 3.33
C VAL A 81 10.00 0.40 3.23
N ALA A 82 9.95 1.41 2.37
CA ALA A 82 8.71 1.99 1.89
C ALA A 82 8.22 1.19 0.68
N LEU A 83 6.92 0.97 0.56
CA LEU A 83 6.30 0.17 -0.48
C LEU A 83 5.03 0.87 -0.98
N CYS A 84 4.82 0.92 -2.28
CA CYS A 84 3.54 1.20 -2.90
C CYS A 84 3.39 0.33 -4.15
N SER A 85 2.29 -0.43 -4.28
CA SER A 85 2.00 -1.13 -5.53
C SER A 85 1.56 -0.15 -6.62
N GLY A 86 1.66 -0.57 -7.88
CA GLY A 86 1.28 0.23 -9.05
C GLY A 86 2.25 1.37 -9.30
N SER A 87 1.71 2.53 -9.67
CA SER A 87 2.48 3.75 -9.95
C SER A 87 2.67 4.59 -8.69
N GLY A 88 3.71 4.30 -7.92
CA GLY A 88 4.02 4.96 -6.65
C GLY A 88 4.84 6.26 -6.75
N SER A 89 5.03 6.81 -7.96
CA SER A 89 5.80 8.05 -8.15
C SER A 89 5.23 9.25 -7.36
N SER A 90 3.91 9.27 -7.12
CA SER A 90 3.24 10.34 -6.35
C SER A 90 3.69 10.41 -4.89
N LEU A 91 4.14 9.30 -4.30
CA LEU A 91 4.58 9.21 -2.91
C LEU A 91 6.09 9.40 -2.74
N MET A 92 6.81 9.74 -3.81
CA MET A 92 8.26 9.95 -3.74
C MET A 92 8.64 11.03 -2.73
N LYS A 93 7.88 12.12 -2.64
CA LYS A 93 8.13 13.18 -1.65
C LYS A 93 8.02 12.65 -0.22
N ASP A 94 7.00 11.84 0.06
CA ASP A 94 6.77 11.24 1.38
C ASP A 94 7.87 10.23 1.71
N PHE A 95 8.26 9.40 0.75
CA PHE A 95 9.39 8.48 0.91
C PHE A 95 10.69 9.22 1.23
N LEU A 96 11.02 10.27 0.48
CA LEU A 96 12.24 11.04 0.68
C LEU A 96 12.25 11.75 2.04
N ALA A 97 11.09 12.16 2.54
CA ALA A 97 10.92 12.75 3.88
C ALA A 97 10.92 11.71 5.02
N SER A 98 10.58 10.45 4.73
CA SER A 98 10.58 9.36 5.72
C SER A 98 12.00 8.89 6.09
N ASP A 99 12.10 7.97 7.06
CA ASP A 99 13.35 7.32 7.44
C ASP A 99 13.56 5.94 6.77
N ALA A 100 12.70 5.57 5.80
CA ALA A 100 12.91 4.39 4.99
C ALA A 100 14.18 4.54 4.13
N GLN A 101 14.97 3.45 4.04
CA GLN A 101 16.21 3.46 3.25
C GLN A 101 15.97 3.16 1.77
N VAL A 102 14.91 2.41 1.46
CA VAL A 102 14.56 2.00 0.10
C VAL A 102 13.07 2.17 -0.13
N TYR A 103 12.71 2.52 -1.37
CA TYR A 103 11.33 2.51 -1.85
C TYR A 103 11.13 1.44 -2.92
N VAL A 104 10.09 0.63 -2.76
CA VAL A 104 9.68 -0.42 -3.69
C VAL A 104 8.37 -0.01 -4.34
N SER A 105 8.33 0.05 -5.67
CA SER A 105 7.14 0.45 -6.42
C SER A 105 7.18 -0.06 -7.87
N GLY A 106 6.12 0.15 -8.65
CA GLY A 106 6.16 0.18 -10.11
C GLY A 106 6.22 1.62 -10.66
N ASP A 107 6.49 1.74 -11.97
CA ASP A 107 6.43 2.96 -12.78
C ASP A 107 7.17 4.16 -12.18
N LEU A 108 8.41 3.96 -11.75
CA LEU A 108 9.26 5.04 -11.25
C LEU A 108 9.94 5.76 -12.42
N ARG A 109 9.91 7.09 -12.40
CA ARG A 109 10.44 7.93 -13.48
C ARG A 109 11.92 8.21 -13.26
N TYR A 110 12.57 8.69 -14.32
CA TYR A 110 14.00 9.04 -14.26
C TYR A 110 14.33 10.09 -13.18
N HIS A 111 13.47 11.10 -13.02
CA HIS A 111 13.68 12.13 -12.01
C HIS A 111 13.50 11.59 -10.58
N ASP A 112 12.58 10.65 -10.37
CA ASP A 112 12.44 9.96 -9.08
C ASP A 112 13.74 9.22 -8.72
N ALA A 113 14.34 8.54 -9.71
CA ALA A 113 15.63 7.88 -9.56
C ALA A 113 16.77 8.86 -9.23
N ARG A 114 16.82 10.01 -9.88
CA ARG A 114 17.81 11.06 -9.58
C ARG A 114 17.64 11.59 -8.15
N ASP A 115 16.41 11.85 -7.73
CA ASP A 115 16.12 12.40 -6.40
C ASP A 115 16.50 11.42 -5.29
N ALA A 116 16.17 10.13 -5.45
CA ALA A 116 16.57 9.10 -4.50
C ALA A 116 18.09 8.93 -4.44
N GLN A 117 18.76 8.92 -5.58
CA GLN A 117 20.23 8.84 -5.63
C GLN A 117 20.89 10.04 -4.94
N ALA A 118 20.38 11.26 -5.17
CA ALA A 118 20.90 12.47 -4.53
C ALA A 118 20.74 12.45 -3.00
N LYS A 119 19.75 11.72 -2.49
CA LYS A 119 19.51 11.50 -1.05
C LYS A 119 20.22 10.26 -0.49
N GLY A 120 20.97 9.53 -1.30
CA GLY A 120 21.63 8.28 -0.89
C GLY A 120 20.65 7.17 -0.50
N LYS A 121 19.41 7.23 -1.01
CA LYS A 121 18.37 6.23 -0.77
C LYS A 121 18.25 5.27 -1.95
N GLY A 122 17.79 4.05 -1.67
CA GLY A 122 17.55 3.04 -2.69
C GLY A 122 16.18 3.17 -3.35
N LEU A 123 16.07 2.77 -4.62
CA LEU A 123 14.79 2.48 -5.27
C LEU A 123 14.83 1.10 -5.91
N LEU A 124 13.70 0.40 -5.87
CA LEU A 124 13.45 -0.83 -6.60
C LEU A 124 12.15 -0.66 -7.38
N ASP A 125 12.27 -0.48 -8.70
CA ASP A 125 11.13 -0.55 -9.60
C ASP A 125 10.91 -2.02 -10.00
N ILE A 126 9.86 -2.63 -9.46
CA ILE A 126 9.49 -4.03 -9.65
C ILE A 126 8.45 -4.24 -10.77
N GLY A 127 8.05 -3.17 -11.46
CA GLY A 127 7.00 -3.18 -12.48
C GLY A 127 5.60 -3.05 -11.90
N HIS A 128 4.73 -2.31 -12.61
CA HIS A 128 3.35 -2.04 -12.21
C HIS A 128 2.57 -3.35 -12.07
N PHE A 129 2.54 -4.17 -13.13
CA PHE A 129 1.78 -5.40 -13.18
C PHE A 129 2.15 -6.37 -12.05
N CYS A 130 3.44 -6.68 -11.89
CA CYS A 130 3.92 -7.61 -10.85
C CYS A 130 3.59 -7.14 -9.43
N SER A 131 3.57 -5.83 -9.20
CA SER A 131 3.28 -5.27 -7.88
C SER A 131 1.79 -5.32 -7.50
N GLU A 132 0.89 -5.34 -8.47
CA GLU A 132 -0.56 -5.31 -8.22
C GLU A 132 -1.23 -6.68 -8.42
N HIS A 133 -0.77 -7.45 -9.40
CA HIS A 133 -1.41 -8.72 -9.78
C HIS A 133 -1.49 -9.73 -8.64
N ILE A 134 -0.56 -9.65 -7.67
CA ILE A 134 -0.59 -10.46 -6.43
C ILE A 134 -1.90 -10.37 -5.65
N VAL A 135 -2.65 -9.26 -5.79
CA VAL A 135 -3.90 -9.05 -5.04
C VAL A 135 -5.03 -9.92 -5.55
N VAL A 136 -4.99 -10.38 -6.81
CA VAL A 136 -6.08 -11.13 -7.46
C VAL A 136 -6.40 -12.40 -6.66
N ASN A 137 -5.37 -13.21 -6.36
CA ASN A 137 -5.55 -14.43 -5.58
C ASN A 137 -6.01 -14.13 -4.15
N VAL A 138 -5.42 -13.12 -3.50
CA VAL A 138 -5.78 -12.71 -2.13
C VAL A 138 -7.26 -12.28 -2.05
N LEU A 139 -7.74 -11.54 -3.05
CA LEU A 139 -9.12 -11.09 -3.10
C LEU A 139 -10.07 -12.25 -3.40
N ALA A 140 -9.71 -13.12 -4.35
CA ALA A 140 -10.52 -14.30 -4.67
C ALA A 140 -10.69 -15.20 -3.44
N ASP A 141 -9.63 -15.48 -2.68
CA ASP A 141 -9.69 -16.32 -1.48
C ASP A 141 -10.56 -15.68 -0.38
N LYS A 142 -10.47 -14.36 -0.21
CA LYS A 142 -11.35 -13.62 0.71
C LYS A 142 -12.81 -13.71 0.27
N LEU A 143 -13.09 -13.54 -1.01
CA LEU A 143 -14.45 -13.61 -1.51
C LEU A 143 -15.02 -15.03 -1.39
N ARG A 144 -14.22 -16.08 -1.66
CA ARG A 144 -14.64 -17.49 -1.48
C ARG A 144 -14.99 -17.81 -0.03
N THR A 145 -14.35 -17.12 0.92
CA THR A 145 -14.66 -17.28 2.35
C THR A 145 -15.99 -16.60 2.73
N VAL A 146 -16.36 -15.51 2.07
CA VAL A 146 -17.55 -14.70 2.40
C VAL A 146 -18.78 -15.12 1.60
N LEU A 147 -18.60 -15.54 0.35
CA LEU A 147 -19.65 -15.81 -0.63
C LEU A 147 -19.61 -17.28 -0.99
N THR A 148 -20.27 -18.11 -0.19
CA THR A 148 -20.28 -19.58 -0.35
C THR A 148 -21.25 -20.08 -1.42
N ASP A 149 -22.20 -19.23 -1.82
CA ASP A 149 -23.32 -19.60 -2.71
C ASP A 149 -23.06 -19.28 -4.19
N ILE A 150 -21.88 -18.73 -4.50
CA ILE A 150 -21.46 -18.40 -5.85
C ILE A 150 -20.05 -18.93 -6.11
N GLU A 151 -19.80 -19.30 -7.37
CA GLU A 151 -18.48 -19.71 -7.82
C GLU A 151 -17.59 -18.50 -8.09
N ILE A 152 -16.33 -18.57 -7.65
CA ILE A 152 -15.36 -17.48 -7.79
C ILE A 152 -14.10 -18.01 -8.46
N GLU A 153 -13.83 -17.47 -9.64
CA GLU A 153 -12.66 -17.77 -10.46
C GLU A 153 -11.77 -16.54 -10.63
N THR A 154 -10.47 -16.77 -10.80
CA THR A 154 -9.50 -15.71 -11.09
C THR A 154 -9.26 -15.64 -12.60
N CYS A 155 -9.21 -14.41 -13.15
CA CYS A 155 -8.84 -14.22 -14.54
C CYS A 155 -7.33 -14.42 -14.74
N ASN A 156 -6.95 -15.38 -15.57
CA ASN A 156 -5.55 -15.71 -15.88
C ASN A 156 -5.11 -15.25 -17.29
N LEU A 157 -5.93 -14.44 -17.97
CA LEU A 157 -5.66 -13.96 -19.33
C LEU A 157 -4.75 -12.72 -19.36
N GLU A 158 -4.67 -11.99 -18.25
CA GLU A 158 -3.83 -10.81 -18.17
C GLU A 158 -2.35 -11.16 -18.08
N SER A 159 -1.52 -10.36 -18.74
CA SER A 159 -0.07 -10.51 -18.70
C SER A 159 0.60 -9.14 -18.76
N ASP A 160 1.82 -9.06 -18.23
CA ASP A 160 2.64 -7.86 -18.29
C ASP A 160 2.90 -7.48 -19.77
N PRO A 161 2.45 -6.29 -20.24
CA PRO A 161 2.63 -5.86 -21.63
C PRO A 161 4.10 -5.61 -21.98
N PHE A 162 4.97 -5.41 -20.98
CA PHE A 162 6.39 -5.20 -21.22
C PHE A 162 7.12 -6.53 -21.39
N VAL A 163 7.94 -6.61 -22.43
CA VAL A 163 8.86 -7.72 -22.67
C VAL A 163 10.28 -7.23 -22.42
N ALA A 164 11.01 -7.91 -21.55
CA ALA A 164 12.44 -7.69 -21.38
C ALA A 164 13.19 -8.41 -22.51
N ILE A 165 14.06 -7.69 -23.20
CA ILE A 165 14.93 -8.19 -24.26
C ILE A 165 16.35 -8.30 -23.70
#